data_AF-A0A1V5K6K4-F1
#
_entry.id   AF-A0A1V5K6K4-F1
#
_cell.length_a   1.000
_cell.length_b   1.000
_cell.length_c   1.000
_cell.angle_alpha   90.00
_cell.angle_beta   90.00
_cell.angle_gamma   90.00
#
_symmetry.space_group_name_H-M   'P 1'
#
loop_
_entity.id
_entity.type
_entity.pdbx_description
1 polymer ?
#
loop_
_entity_poly.entity_id
_entity_poly.type
_entity_poly.pdbx_seq_one_letter_code
_entity_poly.pdbx_strand_id
1 'polypeptide(L)' 'MEKKEIAAKIEELETRLQQVKGTECEVYSRIVGYFRPVKQWNNGKQEEYTERETFIAEHAKEKAEVLN' A
#
# COMPACT_ATOMS: atom_id res chain seq x y z
N MET A 1 36.18 -5.68 29.68
CA MET A 1 34.79 -5.34 30.01
C MET A 1 34.29 -6.37 30.98
N GLU A 2 33.94 -5.92 32.17
CA GLU A 2 33.39 -6.78 33.22
C GLU A 2 32.02 -7.31 32.76
N LYS A 3 31.71 -8.58 33.06
CA LYS A 3 30.42 -9.20 32.67
C LYS A 3 29.21 -8.38 33.12
N LYS A 4 29.38 -7.64 34.22
CA LYS A 4 28.40 -6.71 34.79
C LYS A 4 28.09 -5.52 33.88
N GLU A 5 29.08 -4.98 33.18
CA GLU A 5 28.91 -3.87 32.23
C GLU A 5 28.14 -4.33 30.99
N ILE A 6 28.41 -5.56 30.55
CA ILE A 6 27.72 -6.18 29.40
C ILE A 6 26.25 -6.42 29.75
N ALA A 7 25.95 -6.96 30.94
CA ALA A 7 24.58 -7.20 31.39
C ALA A 7 23.76 -5.90 31.48
N ALA A 8 24.34 -4.85 32.06
CA ALA A 8 23.69 -3.54 32.13
C ALA A 8 23.41 -2.96 30.72
N LYS A 9 24.32 -3.20 29.77
CA LYS A 9 24.14 -2.76 28.38
C LYS A 9 23.02 -3.53 27.67
N ILE A 10 22.88 -4.82 27.94
CA ILE A 10 21.80 -5.65 27.38
C ILE A 10 20.44 -5.15 27.88
N GLU A 11 20.29 -4.93 29.18
CA GLU A 11 19.05 -4.43 29.79
C GLU A 11 18.64 -3.05 29.24
N GLU A 12 19.61 -2.15 29.06
CA GLU A 12 19.40 -0.85 28.40
C GLU A 12 18.89 -1.02 26.96
N LEU A 13 19.50 -1.92 26.19
CA LEU A 13 19.15 -2.16 24.79
C LEU A 13 17.77 -2.84 24.64
N GLU A 14 17.43 -3.76 25.53
CA GLU A 14 16.11 -4.40 25.59
C GLU A 14 15.02 -3.35 25.88
N THR A 15 15.27 -2.47 26.85
CA THR A 15 14.36 -1.36 27.17
C THR A 15 14.18 -0.43 25.97
N ARG A 16 15.26 -0.08 25.27
CA ARG A 16 15.22 0.75 24.07
C ARG A 16 14.46 0.07 22.93
N LEU A 17 14.68 -1.23 22.71
CA LEU A 17 13.98 -2.01 21.70
C LEU A 17 12.47 -1.98 21.92
N GLN A 18 12.04 -2.09 23.18
CA GLN A 18 10.63 -2.07 23.56
C GLN A 18 9.95 -0.71 23.34
N GLN A 19 10.73 0.37 23.25
CA GLN A 19 10.26 1.72 22.96
C GLN A 19 10.26 2.05 21.45
N VAL A 20 10.82 1.20 20.59
CA VAL A 20 10.86 1.46 19.15
C VAL A 20 9.42 1.44 18.61
N LYS A 21 9.02 2.55 17.98
CA LYS A 21 7.76 2.68 17.24
C LYS A 21 8.04 3.23 15.84
N GLY A 22 7.38 2.65 14.85
CA GLY A 22 7.40 3.18 13.48
C GLY A 22 6.49 4.39 13.33
N THR A 23 6.65 5.12 12.24
CA THR A 23 5.71 6.12 11.77
C THR A 23 4.74 5.51 10.77
N GLU A 24 3.56 6.11 10.60
CA GLU A 24 2.63 5.69 9.56
C GLU A 24 3.27 5.83 8.17
N CYS A 25 3.13 4.80 7.33
CA CYS A 25 3.61 4.82 5.97
C CYS A 25 2.48 5.27 5.03
N GLU A 26 2.73 6.28 4.21
CA GLU A 26 1.78 6.71 3.19
C GLU A 26 1.80 5.74 2.00
N VAL A 27 0.67 5.10 1.71
CA VAL A 27 0.54 4.12 0.62
C VAL A 27 0.07 4.84 -0.64
N TYR A 28 0.71 4.53 -1.78
CA TYR A 28 0.37 5.10 -3.08
C TYR A 28 -0.07 4.01 -4.07
N SER A 29 -1.01 4.37 -4.95
CA SER A 29 -1.44 3.53 -6.07
C SER A 29 -1.33 4.28 -7.39
N ARG A 30 -1.09 3.57 -8.50
CA ARG A 30 -1.03 4.12 -9.85
C ARG A 30 -2.40 3.99 -10.52
N ILE A 31 -2.92 5.09 -11.06
CA ILE A 31 -4.29 5.13 -11.62
C ILE A 31 -4.27 5.41 -13.14
N VAL A 32 -3.93 6.63 -13.57
CA VAL A 32 -3.87 7.04 -14.99
C VAL A 32 -2.47 7.55 -15.37
N GLY A 33 -1.45 6.75 -15.04
CA GLY A 33 -0.06 7.08 -15.35
C GLY A 33 0.73 7.83 -14.28
N TYR A 34 0.08 8.25 -13.18
CA TYR A 34 0.76 8.83 -12.01
C TYR A 34 0.34 8.15 -10.69
N PHE A 35 1.17 8.34 -9.66
CA PHE A 35 0.93 7.81 -8.31
C PHE A 35 0.08 8.78 -7.47
N ARG A 36 -0.91 8.24 -6.75
CA ARG A 36 -1.78 9.00 -5.85
C ARG A 36 -1.84 8.37 -4.45
N PRO A 37 -1.87 9.17 -3.36
CA PRO A 37 -2.04 8.62 -2.02
C PRO A 37 -3.40 7.93 -1.86
N VAL A 38 -3.38 6.72 -1.30
CA VAL A 38 -4.59 5.92 -1.04
C VAL A 38 -5.47 6.59 0.01
N LYS A 39 -4.90 7.33 0.97
CA LYS A 39 -5.67 8.09 1.97
C LYS A 39 -6.61 9.13 1.37
N GLN A 40 -6.39 9.55 0.12
CA GLN A 40 -7.27 10.49 -0.58
C GLN A 40 -8.46 9.80 -1.29
N TRP A 41 -8.74 8.53 -1.01
CA TRP A 41 -9.84 7.77 -1.61
C TRP A 41 -11.22 8.19 -1.06
N ASN A 42 -11.74 9.30 -1.58
CA ASN A 42 -13.03 9.87 -1.16
C ASN A 42 -14.23 9.21 -1.88
N ASN A 43 -15.45 9.55 -1.43
CA ASN A 43 -16.69 8.96 -1.95
C ASN A 43 -16.87 9.13 -3.46
N GLY A 44 -16.52 10.30 -4.01
CA GLY A 44 -16.65 10.53 -5.46
C GLY A 44 -15.78 9.61 -6.30
N LYS A 45 -14.56 9.30 -5.84
CA LYS A 45 -13.69 8.34 -6.53
C LYS A 45 -14.14 6.89 -6.36
N GLN A 46 -14.72 6.56 -5.20
CA GLN A 46 -15.33 5.26 -4.97
C GLN A 46 -16.47 5.00 -5.95
N GLU A 47 -17.32 6.00 -6.15
CA GLU A 47 -18.40 5.94 -7.15
C GLU A 47 -17.83 5.83 -8.57
N GLU A 48 -16.93 6.74 -8.96
CA GLU A 48 -16.28 6.71 -10.28
C GLU A 48 -15.61 5.37 -10.57
N TYR A 49 -14.99 4.74 -9.57
CA TYR A 49 -14.35 3.43 -9.73
C TYR A 49 -15.35 2.29 -9.95
N THR A 50 -16.53 2.38 -9.34
CA THR A 50 -17.59 1.38 -9.49
C THR A 50 -18.16 1.38 -10.91
N GLU A 51 -18.10 2.52 -11.60
CA GLU A 51 -18.48 2.66 -13.01
C GLU A 51 -17.39 2.18 -13.99
N ARG A 52 -16.19 1.83 -13.52
CA ARG A 52 -15.10 1.40 -14.42
C ARG A 52 -15.29 -0.04 -14.87
N GLU A 53 -15.23 -0.24 -16.18
CA GLU A 53 -15.17 -1.57 -16.78
C GLU A 53 -13.73 -1.97 -17.08
N THR A 54 -13.38 -3.22 -16.77
CA THR A 54 -12.09 -3.78 -17.16
C THR A 54 -12.14 -4.20 -18.62
N PHE A 55 -11.08 -3.86 -19.36
CA PHE A 55 -10.90 -4.42 -20.68
C PHE A 55 -10.55 -5.91 -20.55
N ILE A 56 -11.39 -6.77 -21.13
CA ILE A 56 -11.18 -8.21 -21.24
C ILE A 56 -10.99 -8.53 -22.71
N ALA A 57 -9.86 -9.14 -23.06
CA ALA A 57 -9.46 -9.34 -24.45
C ALA A 57 -10.44 -10.24 -25.22
N GLU A 58 -11.08 -11.18 -24.51
CA GLU A 58 -12.10 -12.09 -25.03
C GLU A 58 -13.37 -11.33 -25.48
N HIS A 59 -13.83 -10.36 -24.68
CA HIS A 59 -14.98 -9.51 -25.04
C HIS A 59 -14.72 -8.64 -26.28
N ALA A 60 -13.45 -8.33 -26.56
CA ALA A 60 -13.09 -7.59 -27.76
C ALA A 60 -13.27 -8.41 -29.06
N LYS A 61 -13.17 -9.75 -28.97
CA LYS A 61 -13.39 -10.65 -30.12
C LYS A 61 -14.88 -10.75 -30.46
N GLU A 62 -15.74 -10.94 -29.46
CA GLU A 62 -17.20 -11.01 -29.66
C GLU A 62 -17.76 -9.71 -30.25
N LYS A 63 -17.33 -8.53 -29.76
CA LYS A 63 -17.76 -7.25 -30.34
C LYS A 63 -17.29 -7.06 -31.78
N ALA A 64 -16.12 -7.57 -32.15
CA ALA A 64 -15.60 -7.47 -33.51
C ALA A 64 -16.34 -8.42 -34.48
N GLU A 65 -16.81 -9.58 -34.01
CA GLU A 65 -17.60 -10.52 -34.79
C GLU A 65 -19.05 -10.06 -35.00
N VAL A 66 -19.66 -9.42 -33.99
CA VAL A 66 -21.05 -8.88 -34.09
C VAL A 66 -21.15 -7.63 -34.98
N LEU A 67 -20.03 -6.93 -35.21
CA LEU A 67 -20.00 -5.73 -36.07
C LEU A 67 -19.76 -6.01 -37.56
N ASN A 68 -19.46 -7.26 -37.93
CA ASN A 68 -19.27 -7.71 -39.31
C ASN A 68 -20.53 -8.39 -39.86
#